data_AF-A0A933GAX8-F1
#
_entry.id   AF-A0A933GAX8-F1
#
_cell.length_a   1.000
_cell.length_b   1.000
_cell.length_c   1.000
_cell.angle_alpha   90.00
_cell.angle_beta   90.00
_cell.angle_gamma   90.00
#
_symmetry.space_group_name_H-M   'P 1'
#
loop_
_entity.id
_entity.type
_entity.pdbx_description
1 polymer ?
#
loop_
_entity_poly.entity_id
_entity_poly.type
_entity_poly.pdbx_seq_one_letter_code
_entity_poly.pdbx_strand_id
1 'polypeptide(L)'
;MMNLLYGPQNWVSTGIAPNSRLIPRHPPNRLPAAMIRCGLILALLVAGCAPTPDERCCQDVETALRNGELAAALQLVDHCRQQNPTALEPRRLRVIVLLRLDDLEQVAAALRTLPADDPVLRTALRRREPAVRIGAARLLADQPT
;
A
#
# COMPACT_ATOMS: atom_id res chain seq x y z
N MET A 1 32.64 -38.56 43.75
CA MET A 1 34.01 -38.95 43.38
C MET A 1 34.60 -37.86 42.50
N MET A 2 35.75 -37.36 42.91
CA MET A 2 36.78 -36.60 42.17
C MET A 2 36.44 -35.33 41.37
N ASN A 3 36.91 -34.23 41.97
CA ASN A 3 37.57 -33.06 41.39
C ASN A 3 38.81 -33.44 40.55
N LEU A 4 39.43 -32.43 39.88
CA LEU A 4 40.76 -32.37 39.22
C LEU A 4 40.74 -32.60 37.69
N LEU A 5 41.38 -31.84 36.79
CA LEU A 5 42.33 -30.71 36.72
C LEU A 5 42.22 -30.20 35.26
N TYR A 6 42.47 -28.94 34.86
CA TYR A 6 43.80 -28.42 34.50
C TYR A 6 43.59 -26.99 33.92
N GLY A 7 44.14 -25.94 34.54
CA GLY A 7 44.78 -24.83 33.80
C GLY A 7 46.26 -25.20 33.54
N PRO A 8 47.20 -24.33 33.12
CA PRO A 8 47.20 -22.85 33.19
C PRO A 8 47.99 -22.17 32.02
N GLN A 9 48.48 -20.93 32.25
CA GLN A 9 49.71 -20.30 31.70
C GLN A 9 49.59 -19.47 30.40
N ASN A 10 49.45 -18.14 30.46
CA ASN A 10 50.43 -17.07 30.80
C ASN A 10 51.49 -16.81 29.71
N TRP A 11 51.46 -15.63 29.08
CA TRP A 11 52.68 -14.99 28.58
C TRP A 11 52.61 -13.49 28.86
N VAL A 12 53.60 -13.09 29.65
CA VAL A 12 54.01 -11.74 30.04
C VAL A 12 54.83 -11.15 28.89
N SER A 13 54.68 -9.85 28.60
CA SER A 13 55.81 -8.90 28.51
C SER A 13 55.36 -7.47 28.23
N THR A 14 55.40 -6.71 29.31
CA THR A 14 55.82 -5.31 29.43
C THR A 14 56.90 -4.86 28.44
N GLY A 15 56.82 -3.61 27.97
CA GLY A 15 58.04 -2.80 27.79
C GLY A 15 58.02 -1.63 26.79
N ILE A 16 57.99 -0.41 27.36
CA ILE A 16 58.84 0.75 26.99
C ILE A 16 58.38 1.70 25.86
N ALA A 17 57.69 2.77 26.29
CA ALA A 17 58.05 4.21 26.20
C ALA A 17 58.28 4.89 24.79
N PRO A 18 58.64 6.19 24.71
CA PRO A 18 57.68 7.28 24.47
C PRO A 18 58.03 8.18 23.26
N ASN A 19 57.15 9.15 23.01
CA ASN A 19 57.43 10.46 22.41
C ASN A 19 57.48 10.56 20.86
N SER A 20 56.65 11.46 20.35
CA SER A 20 57.00 12.55 19.42
C SER A 20 56.07 12.63 18.20
N ARG A 21 55.30 13.73 18.20
CA ARG A 21 55.03 14.62 17.05
C ARG A 21 54.68 13.93 15.73
N LEU A 22 53.48 14.21 15.24
CA LEU A 22 53.29 15.06 14.05
C LEU A 22 51.79 15.25 13.82
N ILE A 23 51.37 16.50 13.96
CA ILE A 23 50.12 17.02 13.41
C ILE A 23 50.40 17.31 11.93
N PRO A 24 49.58 16.79 11.00
CA PRO A 24 49.27 17.51 9.78
C PRO A 24 47.82 17.98 9.84
N ARG A 25 47.67 19.28 9.61
CA ARG A 25 46.42 20.03 9.52
C ARG A 25 45.56 19.45 8.38
N HIS A 26 44.40 18.88 8.71
CA HIS A 26 43.32 18.73 7.75
C HIS A 26 42.61 20.09 7.59
N PRO A 27 42.46 20.64 6.37
CA PRO A 27 41.60 21.78 6.19
C PRO A 27 40.14 21.37 6.48
N PRO A 28 39.34 22.20 7.18
CA PRO A 28 37.92 21.96 7.28
C PRO A 28 37.31 22.16 5.91
N ASN A 29 36.78 21.07 5.33
CA ASN A 29 35.89 21.12 4.18
C ASN A 29 34.73 22.05 4.52
N ARG A 30 34.80 23.30 4.05
CA ARG A 30 33.67 24.20 3.96
C ARG A 30 32.70 23.60 2.95
N LEU A 31 31.74 22.83 3.46
CA LEU A 31 30.55 22.45 2.71
C LEU A 31 29.84 23.75 2.31
N PRO A 32 29.61 24.01 1.01
CA PRO A 32 28.89 25.19 0.58
C PRO A 32 27.43 25.07 1.05
N ALA A 33 27.00 25.99 1.90
CA ALA A 33 25.63 26.13 2.40
C ALA A 33 24.56 26.26 1.29
N ALA A 34 24.96 26.41 0.03
CA ALA A 34 24.10 26.45 -1.14
C ALA A 34 23.51 25.07 -1.53
N MET A 35 24.20 23.96 -1.22
CA MET A 35 23.76 22.61 -1.67
C MET A 35 22.69 21.99 -0.76
N ILE A 36 22.60 22.45 0.50
CA ILE A 36 21.65 21.93 1.50
C ILE A 36 20.23 22.43 1.22
N ARG A 37 20.07 23.60 0.59
CA ARG A 37 18.75 24.16 0.27
C ARG A 37 18.02 23.41 -0.85
N CYS A 38 18.73 22.85 -1.83
CA CYS A 38 18.09 22.07 -2.91
C CYS A 38 17.63 20.68 -2.44
N GLY A 39 18.33 20.05 -1.50
CA GLY A 39 17.92 18.74 -0.95
C GLY A 39 16.64 18.82 -0.12
N LEU A 40 16.44 19.91 0.62
CA LEU A 40 15.24 20.09 1.46
C LEU A 40 13.96 20.29 0.63
N ILE A 41 14.05 20.99 -0.51
CA ILE A 41 12.91 21.22 -1.41
C ILE A 41 12.50 19.92 -2.12
N LEU A 42 13.48 19.08 -2.50
CA LEU A 42 13.20 17.79 -3.14
C LEU A 42 12.56 16.79 -2.16
N ALA A 43 12.96 16.78 -0.89
CA ALA A 43 12.38 15.93 0.15
C ALA A 43 10.92 16.31 0.50
N LEU A 44 10.59 17.60 0.49
CA LEU A 44 9.22 18.08 0.69
C LEU A 44 8.30 17.75 -0.49
N LEU A 45 8.83 17.65 -1.72
CA LEU A 45 8.04 17.26 -2.89
C LEU A 45 7.60 15.79 -2.87
N VAL A 46 8.40 14.90 -2.28
CA VAL A 46 8.10 13.45 -2.22
C VAL A 46 7.13 13.11 -1.08
N ALA A 47 7.03 13.96 -0.05
CA ALA A 47 6.07 13.78 1.04
C ALA A 47 4.60 14.04 0.65
N GLY A 48 4.37 14.65 -0.52
CA GLY A 48 3.02 14.92 -1.05
C GLY A 48 2.36 13.75 -1.80
N CYS A 49 3.04 12.62 -1.97
CA CYS A 49 2.53 11.44 -2.68
C CYS A 49 2.20 10.28 -1.73
N ALA A 50 1.82 10.57 -0.48
CA ALA A 50 1.19 9.53 0.33
C ALA A 50 -0.24 9.31 -0.20
N PRO A 51 -0.60 8.09 -0.61
CA PRO A 51 -1.96 7.82 -1.06
C PRO A 51 -2.92 8.19 0.06
N THR A 52 -4.01 8.87 -0.32
CA THR A 52 -5.09 9.18 0.60
C THR A 52 -5.65 7.88 1.19
N PRO A 53 -6.23 7.91 2.41
CA PRO A 53 -6.81 6.72 3.01
C PRO A 53 -7.85 6.04 2.09
N ASP A 54 -8.58 6.83 1.29
CA ASP A 54 -9.52 6.33 0.29
C ASP A 54 -8.85 5.57 -0.86
N GLU A 55 -7.76 6.12 -1.42
CA GLU A 55 -7.00 5.46 -2.49
C GLU A 55 -6.41 4.15 -2.00
N ARG A 56 -5.90 4.12 -0.77
CA ARG A 56 -5.33 2.90 -0.18
C ARG A 56 -6.40 1.82 0.00
N CYS A 57 -7.57 2.20 0.50
CA CYS A 57 -8.69 1.28 0.68
C CYS A 57 -9.16 0.69 -0.66
N CYS A 58 -9.26 1.51 -1.70
CA CYS A 58 -9.60 1.05 -3.05
C CYS A 58 -8.52 0.11 -3.62
N GLN A 59 -7.24 0.43 -3.40
CA GLN A 59 -6.12 -0.38 -3.87
C GLN A 59 -6.08 -1.77 -3.20
N ASP A 60 -6.40 -1.85 -1.91
CA ASP A 60 -6.46 -3.11 -1.16
C ASP A 60 -7.61 -4.00 -1.69
N VAL A 61 -8.78 -3.41 -1.94
CA VAL A 61 -9.92 -4.12 -2.56
C VAL A 61 -9.55 -4.65 -3.94
N GLU A 62 -8.95 -3.83 -4.80
CA GLU A 62 -8.53 -4.25 -6.13
C GLU A 62 -7.49 -5.36 -6.08
N THR A 63 -6.61 -5.32 -5.09
CA THR A 63 -5.61 -6.37 -4.86
C THR A 63 -6.27 -7.68 -4.45
N ALA A 64 -7.21 -7.66 -3.50
CA ALA A 64 -8.00 -8.83 -3.13
C ALA A 64 -8.79 -9.40 -4.34
N LEU A 65 -9.37 -8.53 -5.17
CA LEU A 65 -10.03 -8.94 -6.42
C LEU A 65 -9.03 -9.62 -7.38
N ARG A 66 -7.84 -9.06 -7.58
CA ARG A 66 -6.80 -9.67 -8.43
C ARG A 66 -6.39 -11.05 -7.91
N ASN A 67 -6.30 -11.21 -6.59
CA ASN A 67 -5.96 -12.47 -5.93
C ASN A 67 -7.11 -13.51 -5.95
N GLY A 68 -8.33 -13.09 -6.33
CA GLY A 68 -9.52 -13.96 -6.31
C GLY A 68 -10.14 -14.13 -4.91
N GLU A 69 -9.71 -13.33 -3.94
CA GLU A 69 -10.17 -13.36 -2.55
C GLU A 69 -11.48 -12.58 -2.40
N LEU A 70 -12.57 -13.05 -3.03
CA LEU A 70 -13.81 -12.29 -3.15
C LEU A 70 -14.47 -11.95 -1.81
N ALA A 71 -14.42 -12.87 -0.84
CA ALA A 71 -14.94 -12.62 0.51
C ALA A 71 -14.16 -11.50 1.23
N ALA A 72 -12.83 -11.51 1.11
CA ALA A 72 -11.98 -10.46 1.66
C ALA A 72 -12.22 -9.13 0.94
N ALA A 73 -12.34 -9.14 -0.38
CA ALA A 73 -12.64 -7.94 -1.17
C ALA A 73 -13.96 -7.30 -0.75
N LEU A 74 -15.00 -8.11 -0.47
CA LEU A 74 -16.29 -7.60 -0.01
C LEU A 74 -16.21 -6.99 1.40
N GLN A 75 -15.53 -7.66 2.33
CA GLN A 75 -15.29 -7.14 3.67
C GLN A 75 -14.51 -5.82 3.66
N LEU A 76 -13.45 -5.74 2.85
CA LEU A 76 -12.65 -4.53 2.67
C LEU A 76 -13.50 -3.39 2.11
N VAL A 77 -14.30 -3.65 1.07
CA VAL A 77 -15.22 -2.65 0.50
C VAL A 77 -16.17 -2.10 1.55
N ASP A 78 -16.74 -2.96 2.40
CA ASP A 78 -17.68 -2.53 3.42
C ASP A 78 -17.01 -1.73 4.52
N HIS A 79 -15.78 -2.10 4.87
CA HIS A 79 -14.95 -1.29 5.76
C HIS A 79 -14.66 0.10 5.17
N CYS A 80 -14.25 0.19 3.90
CA CYS A 80 -14.02 1.47 3.21
C CYS A 80 -15.27 2.35 3.21
N ARG A 81 -16.45 1.75 2.95
CA ARG A 81 -17.73 2.46 2.94
C ARG A 81 -18.14 2.96 4.32
N GLN A 82 -17.82 2.24 5.39
CA GLN A 82 -18.08 2.69 6.76
C GLN A 82 -17.20 3.88 7.13
N GLN A 83 -15.94 3.88 6.69
CA GLN A 83 -15.01 4.98 6.93
C GLN A 83 -15.42 6.24 6.15
N ASN A 84 -15.77 6.08 4.86
CA ASN A 84 -16.13 7.17 3.97
C ASN A 84 -17.46 6.89 3.25
N PRO A 85 -18.61 7.12 3.91
CA PRO A 85 -19.91 6.72 3.39
C PRO A 85 -20.32 7.46 2.13
N THR A 86 -19.83 8.68 1.91
CA THR A 86 -20.14 9.51 0.74
C THR A 86 -19.27 9.20 -0.48
N ALA A 87 -18.16 8.46 -0.31
CA ALA A 87 -17.25 8.15 -1.41
C ALA A 87 -17.92 7.22 -2.43
N LEU A 88 -17.85 7.60 -3.71
CA LEU A 88 -18.44 6.82 -4.80
C LEU A 88 -17.59 5.60 -5.17
N GLU A 89 -16.26 5.71 -5.10
CA GLU A 89 -15.37 4.62 -5.52
C GLU A 89 -15.57 3.31 -4.75
N PRO A 90 -15.65 3.29 -3.40
CA PRO A 90 -15.98 2.08 -2.66
C PRO A 90 -17.35 1.48 -3.03
N ARG A 91 -18.33 2.33 -3.38
CA ARG A 91 -19.66 1.87 -3.83
C ARG A 91 -19.59 1.23 -5.22
N ARG A 92 -18.81 1.81 -6.15
CA ARG A 92 -18.55 1.24 -7.48
C ARG A 92 -17.79 -0.09 -7.37
N LEU A 93 -16.77 -0.15 -6.52
CA LEU A 93 -16.03 -1.39 -6.26
C LEU A 93 -16.93 -2.49 -5.69
N ARG A 94 -17.87 -2.15 -4.79
CA ARG A 94 -18.87 -3.10 -4.31
C ARG A 94 -19.65 -3.75 -5.45
N VAL A 95 -20.12 -2.96 -6.41
CA VAL A 95 -20.81 -3.47 -7.61
C VAL A 95 -19.93 -4.47 -8.37
N ILE A 96 -18.65 -4.16 -8.58
CA ILE A 96 -17.71 -5.05 -9.28
C ILE A 96 -17.46 -6.36 -8.51
N VAL A 97 -17.29 -6.28 -7.18
CA VAL A 97 -17.11 -7.47 -6.33
C VAL A 97 -18.35 -8.37 -6.40
N LEU A 98 -19.55 -7.80 -6.27
CA LEU A 98 -20.81 -8.54 -6.32
C LEU A 98 -21.07 -9.14 -7.71
N LEU A 99 -20.75 -8.42 -8.79
CA LEU A 99 -20.81 -8.95 -10.15
C LEU A 99 -19.90 -10.17 -10.34
N ARG A 100 -18.74 -10.17 -9.68
CA ARG A 100 -17.82 -11.30 -9.73
C ARG A 100 -18.28 -12.48 -8.87
N LEU A 101 -19.10 -12.24 -7.86
CA LEU A 101 -19.79 -13.25 -7.06
C LEU A 101 -21.08 -13.79 -7.74
N ASP A 102 -21.47 -13.23 -8.90
CA ASP A 102 -22.73 -13.52 -9.61
C ASP A 102 -24.00 -13.27 -8.77
N ASP A 103 -23.91 -12.39 -7.76
CA ASP A 103 -25.04 -12.03 -6.89
C ASP A 103 -25.79 -10.82 -7.48
N LEU A 104 -26.58 -11.08 -8.54
CA LEU A 104 -27.25 -10.01 -9.30
C LEU A 104 -28.29 -9.24 -8.48
N GLU A 105 -28.91 -9.87 -7.47
CA GLU A 105 -29.86 -9.20 -6.58
C GLU A 105 -29.16 -8.13 -5.73
N GLN A 106 -28.03 -8.50 -5.10
CA GLN A 106 -27.23 -7.53 -4.36
C GLN A 106 -26.57 -6.50 -5.28
N VAL A 107 -26.22 -6.84 -6.53
CA VAL A 107 -25.75 -5.86 -7.50
C VAL A 107 -26.84 -4.82 -7.79
N ALA A 108 -28.07 -5.24 -8.05
CA ALA A 108 -29.19 -4.33 -8.28
C ALA A 108 -29.43 -3.41 -7.08
N ALA A 109 -29.35 -3.94 -5.86
CA ALA A 109 -29.43 -3.14 -4.64
C ALA A 109 -28.27 -2.14 -4.53
N ALA A 110 -27.04 -2.55 -4.84
CA ALA A 110 -25.87 -1.67 -4.81
C ALA A 110 -25.93 -0.55 -5.86
N LEU A 111 -26.44 -0.83 -7.07
CA LEU A 111 -26.63 0.16 -8.13
C LEU A 111 -27.59 1.28 -7.73
N ARG A 112 -28.64 0.96 -6.97
CA ARG A 112 -29.59 1.98 -6.44
C ARG A 112 -28.93 2.99 -5.48
N THR A 113 -27.75 2.66 -4.95
CA THR A 113 -26.98 3.58 -4.09
C THR A 113 -26.03 4.49 -4.86
N LEU A 114 -25.90 4.28 -6.17
CA LEU A 114 -25.10 5.12 -7.06
C LEU A 114 -25.99 6.17 -7.76
N PRO A 115 -25.40 7.25 -8.28
CA PRO A 115 -26.10 8.15 -9.19
C PRO A 115 -26.69 7.39 -10.39
N ALA A 116 -27.86 7.81 -10.89
CA ALA A 116 -28.57 7.10 -11.96
C ALA A 116 -27.72 6.92 -13.24
N ASP A 117 -26.91 7.92 -13.59
CA ASP A 117 -26.02 7.90 -14.76
C ASP A 117 -24.60 7.41 -14.46
N ASP A 118 -24.39 6.73 -13.33
CA ASP A 118 -23.06 6.26 -12.96
C ASP A 118 -22.50 5.28 -14.01
N PRO A 119 -21.27 5.51 -14.52
CA PRO A 119 -20.73 4.72 -15.61
C PRO A 119 -20.30 3.30 -15.18
N VAL A 120 -20.47 2.89 -13.92
CA VAL A 120 -19.95 1.61 -13.38
C VAL A 120 -20.29 0.40 -14.26
N LEU A 121 -21.51 0.28 -14.77
CA LEU A 121 -21.89 -0.86 -15.62
C LEU A 121 -21.22 -0.81 -16.99
N ARG A 122 -21.14 0.39 -17.60
CA ARG A 122 -20.41 0.59 -18.86
C ARG A 122 -18.92 0.32 -18.70
N THR A 123 -18.35 0.67 -17.56
CA THR A 123 -16.96 0.39 -17.21
C THR A 123 -16.75 -1.11 -16.95
N ALA A 124 -17.72 -1.78 -16.30
CA ALA A 124 -17.69 -3.22 -16.04
C ALA A 124 -17.66 -4.06 -17.32
N LEU A 125 -18.34 -3.61 -18.39
CA LEU A 125 -18.27 -4.26 -19.71
C LEU A 125 -16.86 -4.27 -20.32
N ARG A 126 -16.00 -3.33 -19.93
CA ARG A 126 -14.61 -3.21 -20.43
C ARG A 126 -13.59 -3.95 -19.56
N ARG A 127 -14.02 -4.54 -18.44
CA ARG A 127 -13.16 -5.32 -17.54
C ARG A 127 -12.66 -6.60 -18.23
N ARG A 128 -11.51 -7.10 -17.79
CA ARG A 128 -10.89 -8.31 -18.35
C ARG A 128 -11.67 -9.57 -17.95
N GLU A 129 -12.33 -9.54 -16.80
CA GLU A 129 -13.01 -10.66 -16.18
C GLU A 129 -14.33 -10.98 -16.91
N PRO A 130 -14.50 -12.19 -17.47
CA PRO A 130 -15.71 -12.55 -18.22
C PRO A 130 -16.98 -12.55 -17.36
N ALA A 131 -16.91 -13.02 -16.12
CA ALA A 131 -18.05 -13.02 -15.19
C ALA A 131 -18.60 -11.61 -14.97
N VAL A 132 -17.72 -10.63 -14.73
CA VAL A 132 -18.11 -9.23 -14.51
C VAL A 132 -18.78 -8.65 -15.76
N ARG A 133 -18.26 -8.93 -16.95
CA ARG A 133 -18.87 -8.47 -18.21
C ARG A 133 -20.25 -9.08 -18.45
N ILE A 134 -20.39 -10.38 -18.24
CA ILE A 134 -21.67 -11.10 -18.43
C ILE A 134 -22.71 -10.58 -17.45
N GLY A 135 -22.38 -10.46 -16.17
CA GLY A 135 -23.28 -9.91 -15.16
C GLY A 135 -23.71 -8.48 -15.47
N ALA A 136 -22.77 -7.63 -15.88
CA ALA A 136 -23.07 -6.26 -16.28
C ALA A 136 -23.98 -6.20 -17.53
N ALA A 137 -23.74 -7.06 -18.53
CA ALA A 137 -24.56 -7.13 -19.73
C ALA A 137 -25.98 -7.60 -19.43
N ARG A 138 -26.15 -8.60 -18.55
CA ARG A 138 -27.47 -9.07 -18.10
C ARG A 138 -28.25 -7.94 -17.44
N LEU A 139 -27.63 -7.24 -16.49
CA LEU A 139 -28.30 -6.13 -15.81
C LEU A 139 -28.67 -4.99 -16.75
N LEU A 140 -27.83 -4.67 -17.74
CA LEU A 140 -28.15 -3.65 -18.74
C LEU A 140 -29.30 -4.09 -19.66
N ALA A 141 -29.40 -5.39 -19.98
CA ALA A 141 -30.50 -5.93 -20.77
C ALA A 141 -31.84 -5.90 -20.02
N ASP A 142 -31.79 -6.03 -18.68
CA ASP A 142 -32.98 -6.01 -17.81
C ASP A 142 -33.45 -4.59 -17.43
N GLN A 143 -32.74 -3.52 -17.81
CA GLN A 143 -33.18 -2.16 -17.52
C GLN A 143 -34.31 -1.73 -18.49
N PRO A 144 -35.46 -1.25 -17.97
CA PRO A 144 -36.50 -0.69 -18.82
C PRO A 144 -35.98 0.61 -19.46
N THR A 145 -35.92 0.61 -20.79
CA THR A 145 -35.59 1.78 -21.63
C THR A 145 -36.64 2.86 -21.55
#